data_AF-A0A7S2K549-F1
#
_entry.id   AF-A0A7S2K549-F1
#
_cell.length_a   1.000
_cell.length_b   1.000
_cell.length_c   1.000
_cell.angle_alpha   90.00
_cell.angle_beta   90.00
_cell.angle_gamma   90.00
#
_symmetry.space_group_name_H-M   'P 1'
#
loop_
_entity.id
_entity.type
_entity.pdbx_description
1 polymer ?
#
loop_
_entity_poly.entity_id
_entity_poly.type
_entity_poly.pdbx_seq_one_letter_code
_entity_poly.pdbx_strand_id
1 'polypeptide(L)'
;VPFGDEAARLRKRGQPAQQGQEEEAITEAQARGTVDTAKPNAVPPSLHQGKRVAPHRLDKGQDVSMLHAELVPGCDVLLTDLPGDELDALGLGYQALHPRYPGLVYVHVSSVGALADMAQRGIEDAGAFYCLTGFAEQLGHYFGSTGFAT
;
A
#
# COMPACT_ATOMS: atom_id res chain seq x y z
N VAL A 1 -8.58 -18.36 -17.64
CA VAL A 1 -8.08 -17.55 -16.51
C VAL A 1 -8.38 -16.09 -16.82
N PRO A 2 -9.29 -15.43 -16.08
CA PRO A 2 -10.07 -14.29 -16.60
C PRO A 2 -9.35 -12.93 -16.56
N PHE A 3 -8.02 -12.89 -16.53
CA PHE A 3 -7.28 -11.67 -16.19
C PHE A 3 -6.11 -11.33 -17.14
N GLY A 4 -6.07 -11.95 -18.32
CA GLY A 4 -5.00 -11.72 -19.31
C GLY A 4 -5.09 -10.36 -19.98
N ASP A 5 -6.26 -10.07 -20.57
CA ASP A 5 -6.45 -8.89 -21.42
C ASP A 5 -6.65 -7.59 -20.63
N GLU A 6 -7.26 -7.68 -19.45
CA GLU A 6 -7.51 -6.51 -18.58
C GLU A 6 -6.21 -5.98 -17.96
N ALA A 7 -5.35 -6.87 -17.46
CA ALA A 7 -4.03 -6.51 -16.94
C ALA A 7 -3.07 -5.98 -18.03
N ALA A 8 -3.29 -6.35 -19.30
CA ALA A 8 -2.56 -5.80 -20.44
C ALA A 8 -3.04 -4.38 -20.79
N ARG A 9 -4.34 -4.11 -20.70
CA ARG A 9 -4.92 -2.76 -20.91
C ARG A 9 -4.46 -1.76 -19.85
N LEU A 10 -4.38 -2.17 -18.58
CA LEU A 10 -3.93 -1.29 -17.50
C LEU A 10 -2.44 -0.95 -17.60
N ARG A 11 -1.60 -1.87 -18.10
CA ARG A 11 -0.18 -1.61 -18.42
C ARG A 11 0.00 -0.56 -19.52
N LYS A 12 -0.88 -0.53 -20.53
CA LYS A 12 -0.83 0.49 -21.60
C LYS A 12 -1.19 1.90 -21.11
N ARG A 13 -2.00 2.03 -20.06
CA ARG A 13 -2.41 3.34 -19.51
C ARG A 13 -1.33 4.00 -18.62
N GLY A 14 -0.36 3.22 -18.14
CA GLY A 14 0.72 3.70 -17.27
C GLY A 14 2.04 4.00 -17.97
N GLN A 15 2.11 3.92 -19.31
CA GLN A 15 3.30 4.37 -20.04
C GLN A 15 3.24 5.91 -20.18
N PRO A 16 4.27 6.65 -19.75
CA PRO A 16 4.32 8.09 -20.00
C PRO A 16 4.33 8.30 -21.52
N ALA A 17 3.34 9.05 -22.01
CA ALA A 17 3.33 9.52 -23.38
C ALA A 17 4.63 10.31 -23.63
N GLN A 18 5.29 10.00 -24.75
CA GLN A 18 6.43 10.78 -25.21
C GLN A 18 6.00 12.25 -25.34
N GLN A 19 6.79 13.12 -24.72
CA GLN A 19 6.62 14.56 -24.74
C GLN A 19 6.45 15.07 -26.17
N GLY A 20 5.29 15.67 -26.45
CA GLY A 20 4.99 16.34 -27.70
C GLY A 20 3.49 16.34 -27.95
N GLN A 21 2.89 17.53 -28.02
CA GLN A 21 1.47 17.83 -28.29
C GLN A 21 0.58 18.01 -27.04
N GLU A 22 1.06 18.84 -26.10
CA GLU A 22 0.17 19.65 -25.25
C GLU A 22 -0.27 20.88 -26.09
N GLU A 23 -1.56 21.06 -26.37
CA GLU A 23 -2.24 22.38 -26.28
C GLU A 23 -3.72 22.39 -26.67
N GLU A 24 -4.28 21.46 -27.45
CA GLU A 24 -5.59 21.71 -28.09
C GLU A 24 -6.85 20.98 -27.57
N ALA A 25 -6.78 20.16 -26.52
CA ALA A 25 -7.96 19.40 -26.05
C ALA A 25 -8.55 19.90 -24.71
N ILE A 26 -8.28 21.16 -24.34
CA ILE A 26 -8.81 21.80 -23.12
C ILE A 26 -10.21 22.36 -23.42
N THR A 27 -11.23 21.53 -23.64
CA THR A 27 -12.62 22.02 -23.53
C THR A 27 -13.68 21.01 -23.09
N GLU A 28 -13.41 19.69 -23.04
CA GLU A 28 -14.45 18.73 -22.62
C GLU A 28 -14.18 17.97 -21.31
N ALA A 29 -12.97 18.11 -20.73
CA ALA A 29 -12.58 17.42 -19.50
C ALA A 29 -13.13 18.04 -18.20
N GLN A 30 -13.76 19.22 -18.26
CA GLN A 30 -14.19 19.99 -17.09
C GLN A 30 -15.51 19.51 -16.43
N ALA A 31 -16.16 18.46 -16.94
CA ALA A 31 -17.49 18.04 -16.46
C ALA A 31 -17.51 16.81 -15.52
N ARG A 32 -16.37 16.25 -15.09
CA ARG A 32 -16.37 15.10 -14.14
C ARG A 32 -15.36 15.30 -13.01
N GLY A 33 -15.85 15.96 -11.96
CA GLY A 33 -15.42 15.85 -10.55
C GLY A 33 -13.94 15.57 -10.32
N THR A 34 -13.19 16.65 -10.14
CA THR A 34 -11.81 16.72 -9.64
C THR A 34 -11.60 15.81 -8.43
N VAL A 35 -10.87 14.71 -8.63
CA VAL A 35 -10.21 13.98 -7.54
C VAL A 35 -8.91 14.73 -7.23
N ASP A 36 -8.87 15.24 -6.02
CA ASP A 36 -7.85 16.11 -5.48
C ASP A 36 -6.47 15.43 -5.38
N THR A 37 -5.52 16.02 -6.09
CA THR A 37 -4.08 16.21 -5.84
C THR A 37 -3.24 15.34 -4.89
N ALA A 38 -3.53 14.06 -4.65
CA ALA A 38 -2.50 13.15 -4.14
C ALA A 38 -1.62 12.66 -5.30
N LYS A 39 -0.38 13.18 -5.43
CA LYS A 39 0.64 12.54 -6.28
C LYS A 39 0.76 11.08 -5.78
N PRO A 40 0.46 10.06 -6.60
CA PRO A 40 0.71 8.70 -6.16
C PRO A 40 2.20 8.61 -5.85
N ASN A 41 2.57 8.15 -4.65
CA ASN A 41 3.93 7.73 -4.39
C ASN A 41 4.22 6.63 -5.42
N ALA A 42 4.88 6.99 -6.51
CA ALA A 42 5.17 6.09 -7.60
C ALA A 42 6.27 5.17 -7.09
N VAL A 43 5.85 4.05 -6.50
CA VAL A 43 6.75 2.97 -6.10
C VAL A 43 7.56 2.59 -7.34
N PRO A 44 8.91 2.56 -7.24
CA PRO A 44 9.75 2.23 -8.38
C PRO A 44 9.28 0.95 -9.07
N PRO A 45 9.16 0.92 -10.42
CA PRO A 45 8.72 -0.27 -11.15
C PRO A 45 9.53 -1.53 -10.86
N SER A 46 10.79 -1.37 -10.43
CA SER A 46 11.67 -2.46 -9.99
C SER A 46 11.09 -3.28 -8.84
N LEU A 47 10.35 -2.67 -7.90
CA LEU A 47 9.75 -3.36 -6.76
C LEU A 47 8.50 -4.19 -7.13
N HIS A 48 7.99 -3.99 -8.34
CA HIS A 48 6.86 -4.74 -8.90
C HIS A 48 7.28 -5.82 -9.91
N GLN A 49 8.58 -6.02 -10.13
CA GLN A 49 9.07 -7.08 -11.01
C GLN A 49 8.56 -8.46 -10.56
N GLY A 50 8.06 -9.25 -11.50
CA GLY A 50 7.47 -10.56 -11.24
C GLY A 50 6.07 -10.54 -10.61
N LYS A 51 5.51 -9.37 -10.29
CA LYS A 51 4.18 -9.23 -9.69
C LYS A 51 3.13 -8.86 -10.75
N ARG A 52 1.94 -9.43 -10.61
CA ARG A 52 0.75 -8.97 -11.35
C ARG A 52 0.03 -7.95 -10.48
N VAL A 53 -0.19 -6.75 -11.02
CA VAL A 53 -0.81 -5.64 -10.29
C VAL A 53 -2.24 -5.45 -10.78
N ALA A 54 -3.19 -5.48 -9.84
CA ALA A 54 -4.60 -5.15 -10.07
C ALA A 54 -4.99 -4.01 -9.11
N PRO A 55 -5.36 -2.82 -9.62
CA PRO A 55 -5.71 -1.69 -8.77
C PRO A 55 -7.11 -1.89 -8.19
N HIS A 56 -7.21 -1.88 -6.86
CA HIS A 56 -8.47 -1.93 -6.12
C HIS A 56 -8.56 -0.76 -5.14
N ARG A 57 -9.77 -0.23 -4.98
CA ARG A 57 -10.10 0.89 -4.11
C ARG A 57 -10.92 0.39 -2.92
N LEU A 58 -10.24 0.18 -1.80
CA LEU A 58 -10.83 -0.40 -0.58
C LEU A 58 -11.87 0.53 0.08
N ASP A 59 -11.90 1.81 -0.28
CA ASP A 59 -12.96 2.74 0.10
C ASP A 59 -14.30 2.43 -0.58
N LYS A 60 -14.29 1.62 -1.65
CA LYS A 60 -15.48 1.17 -2.35
C LYS A 60 -15.86 -0.23 -1.88
N GLY A 61 -17.03 -0.36 -1.26
CA GLY A 61 -17.54 -1.64 -0.77
C GLY A 61 -17.64 -2.75 -1.84
N GLN A 62 -17.75 -2.39 -3.12
CA GLN A 62 -17.71 -3.34 -4.24
C GLN A 62 -16.35 -4.05 -4.36
N ASP A 63 -15.24 -3.32 -4.23
CA ASP A 63 -13.90 -3.89 -4.38
C ASP A 63 -13.55 -4.77 -3.18
N VAL A 64 -13.98 -4.36 -1.98
CA VAL A 64 -13.89 -5.18 -0.76
C VAL A 64 -14.69 -6.48 -0.91
N SER A 65 -15.90 -6.41 -1.45
CA SER A 65 -16.73 -7.61 -1.68
C SER A 65 -16.06 -8.57 -2.67
N MET A 66 -15.42 -8.04 -3.72
CA MET A 66 -14.69 -8.87 -4.69
C MET A 66 -13.47 -9.53 -4.06
N LEU A 67 -12.70 -8.81 -3.22
CA LEU A 67 -11.59 -9.38 -2.46
C LEU A 67 -12.03 -10.59 -1.64
N HIS A 68 -13.13 -10.45 -0.90
CA HIS A 68 -13.70 -11.54 -0.07
C HIS A 68 -14.23 -12.71 -0.89
N ALA A 69 -14.82 -12.45 -2.06
CA ALA A 69 -15.49 -13.47 -2.86
C ALA A 69 -14.53 -14.24 -3.78
N GLU A 70 -13.50 -13.59 -4.32
CA GLU A 70 -12.67 -14.15 -5.38
C GLU A 70 -11.20 -14.29 -5.01
N LEU A 71 -10.61 -13.27 -4.36
CA LEU A 71 -9.17 -13.24 -4.11
C LEU A 71 -8.81 -14.02 -2.86
N VAL A 72 -9.39 -13.68 -1.71
CA VAL A 72 -9.08 -14.34 -0.42
C VAL A 72 -9.27 -15.87 -0.47
N PRO A 73 -10.35 -16.42 -1.06
CA PRO A 73 -10.53 -17.88 -1.12
C PRO A 73 -9.48 -18.62 -1.97
N GLY A 74 -8.86 -17.93 -2.94
CA GLY A 74 -7.84 -18.50 -3.82
C GLY A 74 -6.40 -18.22 -3.37
N CYS A 75 -6.21 -17.52 -2.26
CA CYS A 75 -4.89 -17.15 -1.75
C CYS A 75 -4.37 -18.16 -0.72
N ASP A 76 -3.13 -18.58 -0.88
CA ASP A 76 -2.39 -19.33 0.15
C ASP A 76 -1.78 -18.39 1.21
N VAL A 77 -1.40 -17.18 0.80
CA VAL A 77 -0.76 -16.17 1.64
C VAL A 77 -1.41 -14.81 1.42
N LEU A 78 -1.81 -14.15 2.51
CA LEU A 78 -2.20 -12.76 2.52
C LEU A 78 -1.09 -11.93 3.19
N LEU A 79 -0.49 -11.01 2.45
CA LEU A 79 0.53 -10.08 2.92
C LEU A 79 -0.04 -8.66 2.89
N THR A 80 0.00 -7.96 4.03
CA THR A 80 -0.48 -6.59 4.16
C THR A 80 0.32 -5.81 5.19
N ASP A 81 0.50 -4.51 4.92
CA ASP A 81 1.05 -3.50 5.82
C ASP A 81 0.01 -2.44 6.21
N LEU A 82 -1.27 -2.65 5.88
CA LEU A 82 -2.35 -1.78 6.33
C LEU A 82 -2.47 -1.79 7.87
N PRO A 83 -2.88 -0.68 8.49
CA PRO A 83 -3.14 -0.63 9.91
C PRO A 83 -4.15 -1.70 10.36
N GLY A 84 -3.89 -2.30 11.53
CA GLY A 84 -4.75 -3.37 12.06
C GLY A 84 -6.24 -3.01 12.17
N ASP A 85 -6.55 -1.78 12.58
CA ASP A 85 -7.94 -1.31 12.71
C ASP A 85 -8.63 -1.12 11.35
N GLU A 86 -7.88 -0.72 10.32
CA GLU A 86 -8.39 -0.62 8.95
C GLU A 86 -8.69 -2.03 8.39
N LEU A 87 -7.81 -3.00 8.66
CA LEU A 87 -8.04 -4.39 8.29
C LEU A 87 -9.28 -4.97 8.98
N ASP A 88 -9.47 -4.68 10.26
CA ASP A 88 -10.66 -5.09 11.00
C ASP A 88 -11.94 -4.45 10.44
N ALA A 89 -11.90 -3.15 10.10
CA ALA A 89 -13.02 -2.44 9.47
C ALA A 89 -13.39 -3.02 8.09
N LEU A 90 -12.40 -3.51 7.34
CA LEU A 90 -12.58 -4.18 6.04
C LEU A 90 -12.98 -5.66 6.17
N GLY A 91 -13.02 -6.20 7.39
CA GLY A 91 -13.23 -7.63 7.65
C GLY A 91 -12.08 -8.52 7.19
N LEU A 92 -10.92 -7.93 6.89
CA LEU A 92 -9.69 -8.60 6.46
C LEU A 92 -8.75 -8.92 7.62
N GLY A 93 -9.10 -8.55 8.85
CA GLY A 93 -8.33 -8.89 10.04
C GLY A 93 -8.21 -10.39 10.29
N TYR A 94 -7.15 -10.80 10.99
CA TYR A 94 -6.85 -12.20 11.29
C TYR A 94 -8.03 -12.94 11.94
N GLN A 95 -8.70 -12.30 12.90
CA GLN A 95 -9.81 -12.93 13.63
C GLN A 95 -11.04 -13.18 12.75
N ALA A 96 -11.22 -12.39 11.68
CA ALA A 96 -12.30 -12.59 10.72
C ALA A 96 -11.93 -13.68 9.68
N LEU A 97 -10.68 -13.70 9.21
CA LEU A 97 -10.26 -14.58 8.13
C LEU A 97 -9.87 -15.99 8.59
N HIS A 98 -9.13 -16.13 9.69
CA HIS A 98 -8.58 -17.41 10.12
C HIS A 98 -9.64 -18.50 10.37
N PRO A 99 -10.81 -18.22 11.01
CA PRO A 99 -11.85 -19.22 11.17
C PRO A 99 -12.43 -19.73 9.85
N ARG A 100 -12.45 -18.88 8.81
CA ARG A 100 -13.03 -19.19 7.50
C ARG A 100 -12.03 -19.84 6.55
N TYR A 101 -10.76 -19.47 6.68
CA TYR A 101 -9.66 -19.93 5.84
C TYR A 101 -8.48 -20.38 6.73
N PRO A 102 -8.61 -21.52 7.44
CA PRO A 102 -7.58 -21.96 8.38
C PRO A 102 -6.23 -22.33 7.73
N GLY A 103 -6.22 -22.59 6.42
CA GLY A 103 -5.01 -22.82 5.64
C GLY A 103 -4.30 -21.54 5.16
N LEU A 104 -4.92 -20.37 5.31
CA LEU A 104 -4.36 -19.09 4.89
C LEU A 104 -3.20 -18.69 5.82
N VAL A 105 -2.03 -18.45 5.24
CA VAL A 105 -0.93 -17.81 5.97
C VAL A 105 -1.17 -16.30 5.99
N TYR A 106 -1.46 -15.76 7.17
CA TYR A 106 -1.71 -14.35 7.38
C TYR A 106 -0.43 -13.63 7.82
N VAL A 107 0.05 -12.68 7.00
CA VAL A 107 1.25 -11.90 7.28
C VAL A 107 0.89 -10.42 7.36
N HIS A 108 0.89 -9.90 8.58
CA HIS A 108 0.77 -8.47 8.85
C HIS A 108 2.14 -7.89 9.15
N VAL A 109 2.56 -6.93 8.35
CA VAL A 109 3.83 -6.21 8.51
C VAL A 109 3.52 -4.87 9.14
N SER A 110 4.10 -4.61 10.31
CA SER A 110 4.01 -3.32 10.99
C SER A 110 5.40 -2.92 11.48
N SER A 111 5.71 -1.64 11.37
CA SER A 111 6.98 -1.06 11.80
C SER A 111 7.19 -1.17 13.33
N VAL A 112 6.09 -1.20 14.09
CA VAL A 112 6.11 -1.24 15.58
C VAL A 112 5.55 -2.54 16.15
N GLY A 113 5.11 -3.44 15.28
CA GLY A 113 4.47 -4.70 15.64
C GLY A 113 2.96 -4.57 15.85
N ALA A 114 2.24 -5.66 15.61
CA ALA A 114 0.78 -5.69 15.49
C ALA A 114 0.01 -5.08 16.69
N LEU A 115 0.52 -5.23 17.91
CA LEU A 115 -0.11 -4.67 19.10
C LEU A 115 0.04 -3.15 19.20
N ALA A 116 1.22 -2.62 18.83
CA ALA A 116 1.49 -1.19 18.91
C ALA A 116 0.93 -0.44 17.69
N ASP A 117 0.75 -1.13 16.56
CA ASP A 117 0.24 -0.59 15.30
C ASP A 117 -1.13 0.09 15.46
N MET A 118 -2.01 -0.51 16.26
CA MET A 118 -3.35 0.01 16.51
C MET A 118 -3.34 1.34 17.31
N ALA A 119 -2.30 1.55 18.12
CA ALA A 119 -2.17 2.72 18.99
C ALA A 119 -1.28 3.82 18.39
N GLN A 120 -0.28 3.44 17.58
CA GLN A 120 0.76 4.33 17.07
C GLN A 120 0.76 4.30 15.54
N ARG A 121 -0.22 4.99 14.94
CA ARG A 121 -0.39 5.04 13.48
C ARG A 121 0.74 5.81 12.80
N GLY A 122 1.04 5.43 11.56
CA GLY A 122 1.89 6.21 10.66
C GLY A 122 3.36 6.27 11.07
N ILE A 123 3.80 5.36 11.95
CA ILE A 123 5.22 5.21 12.22
C ILE A 123 5.85 4.45 11.06
N GLU A 124 6.52 5.20 10.20
CA GLU A 124 7.32 4.68 9.10
C GLU A 124 8.74 4.31 9.57
N ASP A 125 9.56 3.80 8.64
CA ASP A 125 10.92 3.30 8.89
C ASP A 125 11.80 4.30 9.67
N ALA A 126 11.73 5.59 9.34
CA ALA A 126 12.45 6.64 10.06
C ALA A 126 12.15 6.64 11.57
N GLY A 127 10.88 6.51 11.94
CA GLY A 127 10.47 6.48 13.34
C GLY A 127 10.76 5.14 13.99
N ALA A 128 10.32 4.05 13.36
CA ALA A 128 10.42 2.72 13.94
C ALA A 128 11.87 2.23 14.05
N PHE A 129 12.61 2.28 12.94
CA PHE A 129 13.96 1.75 12.92
C PHE A 129 14.97 2.73 13.50
N TYR A 130 15.03 3.99 13.03
CA TYR A 130 16.11 4.88 13.47
C TYR A 130 15.87 5.46 14.87
N CYS A 131 14.65 5.94 15.16
CA CYS A 131 14.37 6.61 16.42
C CYS A 131 14.12 5.61 17.56
N LEU A 132 13.26 4.59 17.37
CA LEU A 132 12.83 3.73 18.49
C LEU A 132 13.85 2.64 18.87
N THR A 133 14.78 2.27 17.99
CA THR A 133 15.81 1.26 18.32
C THR A 133 17.06 1.84 18.96
N GLY A 134 17.23 3.18 18.96
CA GLY A 134 18.46 3.86 19.37
C GLY A 134 19.51 3.99 18.26
N PHE A 135 19.27 3.52 17.04
CA PHE A 135 20.21 3.67 15.92
C PHE A 135 20.57 5.13 15.62
N ALA A 136 19.61 6.06 15.71
CA ALA A 136 19.87 7.49 15.50
C ALA A 136 20.88 8.05 16.52
N GLU A 137 20.80 7.63 17.78
CA GLU A 137 21.75 8.02 18.84
C GLU A 137 23.15 7.49 18.53
N GLN A 138 23.25 6.22 18.13
CA GLN A 138 24.53 5.60 17.77
C GLN A 138 25.17 6.22 16.52
N LEU A 139 24.37 6.55 15.50
CA LEU A 139 24.86 7.18 14.27
C LEU A 139 25.33 8.63 14.49
N GLY A 140 24.67 9.36 15.39
CA GLY A 140 25.07 10.72 15.78
C GLY A 140 26.50 10.78 16.34
N HIS A 141 26.96 9.71 16.99
CA HIS A 141 28.34 9.61 17.49
C HIS A 141 29.39 9.36 16.40
N TYR A 142 29.01 8.90 15.20
CA TYR A 142 29.97 8.49 14.16
C TYR A 142 30.26 9.58 13.11
N PHE A 143 29.33 10.51 12.87
CA PHE A 143 29.44 11.52 11.79
C PHE A 143 29.46 12.99 12.27
N GLY A 144 29.42 13.30 13.57
CA GLY A 144 29.45 14.67 14.10
C GLY A 144 30.03 14.78 15.51
N SER A 145 30.35 16.00 15.96
CA SER A 145 30.76 16.24 17.35
C SER A 145 29.59 16.04 18.30
N THR A 146 29.85 15.41 19.45
CA THR A 146 28.88 15.14 20.51
C THR A 146 28.10 16.42 20.88
N GLY A 147 26.82 16.46 20.49
CA GLY A 147 25.88 17.48 20.93
C GLY A 147 24.73 16.79 21.64
N PHE A 148 24.75 16.82 22.97
CA PHE A 148 23.61 16.45 23.80
C PHE A 148 22.38 17.24 23.33
N ALA A 149 21.24 16.55 23.19
CA ALA A 149 19.97 17.20 23.45
C ALA A 149 19.95 17.57 24.94
N THR A 150 20.25 18.82 25.25
CA THR A 150 19.78 19.51 26.46
C THR A 150 18.54 20.30 26.12
#